data_AF-A0A969BL84-F1
#
_entry.id   AF-A0A969BL84-F1
#
_cell.length_a   1.000
_cell.length_b   1.000
_cell.length_c   1.000
_cell.angle_alpha   90.00
_cell.angle_beta   90.00
_cell.angle_gamma   90.00
#
_symmetry.space_group_name_H-M   'P 1'
#
loop_
_entity.id
_entity.type
_entity.pdbx_description
1 polymer ?
#
loop_
_entity_poly.entity_id
_entity_poly.type
_entity_poly.pdbx_seq_one_letter_code
_entity_poly.pdbx_strand_id
1 'polypeptide(L)' 'MNLVLFDDPLIRPHLLPFTYTRPVANIRCGILTLNEKWEKYLGLSSSYLTQDYLRKNSNCKTATDNLMVNGAV' A
#
# COMPACT_ATOMS: atom_id res chain seq x y z
N MET A 1 -1.72 -11.53 -12.19
CA MET A 1 -2.24 -11.19 -10.86
C MET A 1 -1.34 -10.14 -10.24
N ASN A 2 -1.88 -8.98 -9.87
CA ASN A 2 -1.15 -7.90 -9.24
C ASN A 2 -1.79 -7.58 -7.89
N LEU A 3 -0.99 -7.33 -6.87
CA LEU A 3 -1.48 -6.97 -5.55
C LEU A 3 -1.60 -5.44 -5.48
N VAL A 4 -2.80 -4.92 -5.25
CA VAL A 4 -3.05 -3.47 -5.12
C VAL A 4 -3.40 -3.17 -3.68
N LEU A 5 -2.50 -2.48 -2.99
CA LEU A 5 -2.70 -2.01 -1.62
C LEU A 5 -3.30 -0.61 -1.65
N PHE A 6 -4.55 -0.49 -1.20
CA PHE A 6 -5.25 0.79 -1.16
C PHE A 6 -5.24 1.40 0.24
N ASP A 7 -5.16 2.71 0.32
CA ASP A 7 -5.25 3.44 1.58
C ASP A 7 -6.72 3.72 1.94
N ASP A 8 -7.17 3.29 3.11
CA ASP A 8 -8.50 3.64 3.63
C ASP A 8 -8.55 5.13 4.05
N PRO A 9 -9.43 5.96 3.46
CA PRO A 9 -9.57 7.37 3.81
C PRO A 9 -9.92 7.63 5.27
N LEU A 10 -10.58 6.70 5.96
CA LEU A 10 -10.93 6.80 7.38
C LEU A 10 -9.72 6.55 8.28
N ILE A 11 -8.85 5.61 7.93
CA ILE A 11 -7.71 5.20 8.77
C ILE A 11 -6.50 6.10 8.54
N ARG A 12 -6.25 6.54 7.29
CA ARG A 12 -5.07 7.33 6.93
C ARG A 12 -4.87 8.59 7.80
N PRO A 13 -5.88 9.43 8.11
CA PRO A 13 -5.71 10.60 8.97
C PRO A 13 -5.20 10.27 10.37
N HIS A 14 -5.54 9.09 10.89
CA HIS A 14 -5.08 8.63 12.22
C HIS A 14 -3.61 8.19 12.23
N LEU A 15 -3.02 7.98 11.05
CA LEU A 15 -1.62 7.57 10.88
C LEU A 15 -0.71 8.75 10.49
N LEU A 16 -1.24 9.97 10.47
CA LEU A 16 -0.43 11.16 10.37
C LEU A 16 0.49 11.27 11.61
N PRO A 17 1.76 11.71 11.44
CA PRO A 17 2.34 12.31 10.23
C PRO A 17 2.96 11.32 9.23
N PHE A 18 2.90 10.01 9.49
CA PHE A 18 3.65 9.03 8.70
C PHE A 18 3.16 8.87 7.27
N THR A 19 1.88 9.14 7.02
CA THR A 19 1.25 9.02 5.70
C THR A 19 1.29 10.31 4.88
N TYR A 20 2.03 11.35 5.32
CA TYR A 20 2.21 12.58 4.53
C TYR A 20 3.11 12.39 3.31
N THR A 21 4.11 11.51 3.40
CA THR A 21 5.14 11.35 2.36
C THR A 21 5.16 9.95 1.75
N ARG A 22 4.34 9.02 2.25
CA ARG A 22 4.28 7.62 1.82
C ARG A 22 2.90 6.99 2.04
N PRO A 23 2.56 5.93 1.28
CA PRO A 23 1.36 5.10 1.49
C PRO A 23 1.30 4.45 2.89
N VAL A 24 0.09 4.10 3.36
CA VAL A 24 -0.10 3.35 4.61
C VAL A 24 0.61 2.00 4.56
N ALA A 25 0.51 1.32 3.42
CA ALA A 25 1.15 0.03 3.20
C ALA A 25 2.69 0.05 3.32
N ASN A 26 3.32 1.23 3.27
CA ASN A 26 4.77 1.37 3.44
C ASN A 26 5.18 1.56 4.91
N ILE A 27 4.23 1.58 5.84
CA ILE A 27 4.50 1.62 7.27
C ILE A 27 5.07 0.26 7.71
N ARG A 28 6.12 0.32 8.54
CA ARG A 28 6.73 -0.87 9.15
C ARG A 28 5.91 -1.35 10.34
N CYS A 29 5.59 -2.64 10.35
CA CYS A 29 5.01 -3.36 11.46
C CYS A 29 6.02 -4.43 11.93
N GLY A 30 6.90 -4.03 12.85
CA GLY A 30 8.05 -4.83 13.24
C GLY A 30 9.18 -4.73 12.21
N ILE A 31 9.68 -5.88 11.73
CA ILE A 31 10.79 -5.91 10.77
C ILE A 31 10.35 -5.67 9.32
N LEU A 32 9.11 -6.04 8.99
CA LEU A 32 8.56 -5.90 7.63
C LEU A 32 7.64 -4.69 7.54
N THR A 33 7.52 -4.13 6.34
CA THR A 33 6.39 -3.27 5.98
C THR A 33 5.13 -4.08 5.70
N LEU A 34 3.97 -3.43 5.74
CA LEU A 34 2.70 -4.06 5.37
C LEU A 34 2.73 -4.57 3.92
N ASN A 35 3.35 -3.84 3.00
CA ASN A 35 3.53 -4.34 1.64
C ASN A 35 4.43 -5.58 1.60
N GLU A 36 5.59 -5.59 2.27
CA GLU A 36 6.50 -6.74 2.30
C GLU A 36 5.84 -7.98 2.93
N LYS A 37 5.00 -7.79 3.95
CA LYS A 37 4.20 -8.87 4.56
C LYS A 37 3.33 -9.55 3.51
N TRP A 38 2.56 -8.78 2.74
CA TRP A 38 1.66 -9.32 1.72
C TRP A 38 2.41 -9.88 0.51
N GLU A 39 3.50 -9.24 0.09
CA GLU A 39 4.36 -9.74 -0.98
C GLU A 39 4.95 -11.11 -0.63
N LYS A 40 5.40 -11.29 0.63
CA LYS A 40 5.88 -12.60 1.11
C LYS A 40 4.77 -13.63 1.23
N TYR A 41 3.58 -13.24 1.68
CA TYR A 41 2.46 -14.16 1.85
C TYR A 41 1.89 -14.66 0.51
N LEU A 42 1.80 -13.77 -0.48
CA LEU A 42 1.16 -14.04 -1.77
C LEU A 42 2.17 -14.37 -2.89
N GLY A 43 3.45 -14.06 -2.70
CA GLY A 43 4.46 -14.22 -3.75
C GLY A 43 4.26 -13.29 -4.94
N LEU A 44 3.55 -12.17 -4.76
CA LEU A 44 3.21 -11.20 -5.81
C LEU A 44 3.91 -9.86 -5.55
N SER A 45 4.11 -9.06 -6.59
CA SER A 45 4.55 -7.67 -6.45
C SER A 45 3.40 -6.75 -6.04
N SER A 46 3.65 -5.84 -5.11
CA SER A 46 2.66 -4.85 -4.67
C SER A 46 2.69 -3.57 -5.50
N SER A 47 1.51 -3.01 -5.72
CA SER A 47 1.23 -1.69 -6.28
C SER A 47 0.40 -0.91 -5.28
N TYR A 48 0.47 0.42 -5.32
CA TYR A 48 -0.21 1.27 -4.34
C TYR A 48 -1.32 2.09 -4.99
N LEU A 49 -2.50 2.07 -4.36
CA LEU A 49 -3.61 2.96 -4.69
C LEU A 49 -3.76 3.99 -3.58
N THR A 50 -3.12 5.15 -3.79
CA THR A 50 -3.10 6.27 -2.84
C THR A 50 -3.58 7.56 -3.49
N GLN A 51 -3.62 8.64 -2.70
CA GLN A 51 -4.01 9.95 -3.21
C GLN A 51 -3.03 10.53 -4.23
N ASP A 52 -3.54 11.40 -5.10
CA ASP A 52 -2.83 11.90 -6.26
C ASP A 52 -1.50 12.59 -5.94
N TYR A 53 -1.37 13.21 -4.76
CA TYR A 53 -0.11 13.81 -4.33
C TYR A 53 1.00 12.78 -4.04
N LEU A 54 0.65 11.54 -3.66
CA LEU A 54 1.59 10.44 -3.44
C LEU A 54 1.83 9.61 -4.70
N ARG A 55 0.90 9.65 -5.67
CA ARG A 55 0.99 8.88 -6.91
C ARG A 55 2.27 9.10 -7.70
N LYS A 56 2.86 10.30 -7.63
CA LYS A 56 4.13 10.62 -8.30
C LYS A 56 5.31 9.78 -7.80
N ASN A 57 5.29 9.36 -6.53
CA ASN A 57 6.36 8.57 -5.92
C ASN A 57 6.02 7.08 -5.80
N SER A 58 4.75 6.70 -5.90
CA SER A 58 4.31 5.32 -5.74
C SER A 58 4.13 4.63 -7.10
N ASN A 59 4.79 3.49 -7.28
CA ASN A 59 4.63 2.64 -8.47
C ASN A 59 3.21 2.06 -8.53
N CYS A 60 2.31 2.73 -9.27
CA CYS A 60 1.00 2.19 -9.60
C CYS A 60 1.11 1.40 -10.91
N LYS A 61 1.28 0.09 -10.82
CA LYS A 61 1.12 -0.81 -11.96
C LYS A 61 -0.27 -1.42 -11.85
N THR A 62 -1.01 -1.47 -12.95
CA THR A 62 -2.32 -2.14 -12.99
C THR A 62 -2.21 -3.28 -13.99
N ALA A 63 -2.51 -4.51 -13.57
CA ALA A 63 -2.54 -5.66 -14.45
C ALA A 63 -4.01 -6.00 -14.80
N THR A 64 -4.21 -6.96 -15.70
CA THR A 64 -5.54 -7.46 -16.09
C THR A 64 -6.31 -8.11 -14.94
N ASP A 65 -5.60 -8.56 -13.91
CA ASP A 65 -6.16 -9.25 -12.74
C ASP A 65 -5.52 -8.68 -11.47
N ASN A 66 -6.31 -8.00 -10.63
CA ASN A 66 -5.84 -7.23 -9.48
C ASN A 66 -6.52 -7.71 -8.20
N LEU A 67 -5.71 -8.15 -7.23
CA LEU A 67 -6.15 -8.44 -5.87
C LEU A 67 -6.04 -7.17 -5.04
N MET A 68 -7.18 -6.63 -4.61
CA MET A 68 -7.22 -5.42 -3.78
C MET A 68 -7.20 -5.78 -2.31
N VAL A 69 -6.23 -5.23 -1.57
CA VAL A 69 -6.07 -5.46 -0.13
C VAL A 69 -5.96 -4.11 0.57
N ASN A 70 -6.57 -3.99 1.75
CA ASN A 70 -6.44 -2.79 2.56
C ASN A 70 -5.00 -2.67 3.06
N GLY A 71 -4.34 -1.56 2.73
CA GLY A 71 -2.96 -1.29 3.11
C GLY A 71 -2.72 -1.09 4.61
N ALA A 72 -3.79 -1.04 5.42
CA ALA A 72 -3.74 -0.88 6.88
C ALA A 72 -3.85 -2.21 7.67
N VAL A 73 -3.95 -3.36 7.00
CA VAL A 73 -4.17 -4.70 7.59
C VAL A 73 -3.05 -5.66 7.19
#